data_AF-A0A7Y4RB16-F1
#
_entry.id   AF-A0A7Y4RB16-F1
#
_cell.length_a   1.000
_cell.length_b   1.000
_cell.length_c   1.000
_cell.angle_alpha   90.00
_cell.angle_beta   90.00
_cell.angle_gamma   90.00
#
_symmetry.space_group_name_H-M   'P 1'
#
loop_
_entity.id
_entity.type
_entity.pdbx_description
1 polymer ?
#
loop_
_entity_poly.entity_id
_entity_poly.type
_entity_poly.pdbx_seq_one_letter_code
_entity_poly.pdbx_strand_id
1 'polypeptide(L)'
;MCAECNQPSFGFHAPGRRGVVARFDGGRLSSDAGGLLLRDAERITEILRQFAACFTDHRDPDRIEHTVEEWAAQRVYALALGYKDLNDHDDLRHDPLLAVRVGKKDPLGRTRGRARTAARRWPARAR
;
A
#
# COMPACT_ATOMS: atom_id res chain seq x y z
N MET A 1 9.10 -23.85 21.79
CA MET A 1 9.79 -23.92 20.49
C MET A 1 10.22 -22.50 20.15
N CYS A 2 11.52 -22.22 20.08
CA CYS A 2 12.02 -20.91 19.64
C CYS A 2 12.33 -21.01 18.15
N ALA A 3 11.84 -20.06 17.36
CA ALA A 3 12.23 -19.97 15.96
C ALA A 3 13.70 -19.55 15.88
N GLU A 4 14.52 -20.34 15.21
CA GLU A 4 15.94 -20.05 15.00
C GLU A 4 16.08 -19.13 13.78
N CYS A 5 16.32 -17.83 14.01
CA CYS A 5 16.58 -16.87 12.93
C CYS A 5 18.05 -16.93 12.53
N ASN A 6 18.36 -17.63 11.44
CA ASN A 6 19.70 -17.71 10.87
C ASN A 6 20.09 -16.47 10.03
N GLN A 7 19.14 -15.59 9.73
CA GLN A 7 19.35 -14.40 8.90
C GLN A 7 18.79 -13.15 9.62
N PRO A 8 19.64 -12.18 10.01
CA PRO A 8 19.21 -11.07 10.86
C PRO A 8 18.38 -10.01 10.10
N SER A 9 18.50 -9.97 8.77
CA SER A 9 17.73 -9.05 7.93
C SER A 9 17.70 -9.48 6.46
N PHE A 10 16.67 -9.02 5.73
CA PHE A 10 16.56 -9.13 4.28
C PHE A 10 16.01 -7.84 3.67
N GLY A 11 16.46 -7.48 2.47
CA GLY A 11 16.07 -6.25 1.77
C GLY A 11 15.00 -6.48 0.71
N PHE A 12 14.03 -5.56 0.64
CA PHE A 12 12.99 -5.53 -0.39
C PHE A 12 13.18 -4.32 -1.31
N HIS A 13 12.57 -4.38 -2.50
CA HIS A 13 12.59 -3.24 -3.40
C HIS A 13 11.87 -2.03 -2.79
N ALA A 14 12.55 -0.89 -2.78
CA ALA A 14 12.07 0.34 -2.17
C ALA A 14 11.09 1.13 -3.05
N PRO A 15 10.08 1.81 -2.48
CA PRO A 15 9.36 2.88 -3.15
C PRO A 15 10.20 4.18 -3.10
N GLY A 16 11.25 4.25 -3.93
CA GLY A 16 12.14 5.41 -4.04
C GLY A 16 13.48 5.22 -3.34
N ARG A 17 14.00 6.28 -2.70
CA ARG A 17 15.38 6.31 -2.15
C ARG A 17 15.53 5.65 -0.78
N ARG A 18 14.43 5.29 -0.11
CA ARG A 18 14.45 4.71 1.25
C ARG A 18 14.38 3.19 1.16
N GLY A 19 15.41 2.50 1.63
CA GLY A 19 15.42 1.04 1.70
C GLY A 19 14.29 0.48 2.56
N VAL A 20 13.73 -0.65 2.13
CA VAL A 20 12.77 -1.44 2.91
C VAL A 20 13.49 -2.69 3.38
N VAL A 21 13.63 -2.86 4.69
CA VAL A 21 14.43 -3.93 5.29
C VAL A 21 13.60 -4.63 6.36
N ALA A 22 13.47 -5.95 6.25
CA ALA A 22 12.96 -6.77 7.34
C ALA A 22 14.06 -6.94 8.40
N ARG A 23 13.71 -6.69 9.66
CA ARG A 23 14.57 -6.87 10.83
C ARG A 23 13.79 -7.62 11.90
N PHE A 24 14.49 -8.40 12.71
CA PHE A 24 13.91 -9.24 13.76
C PHE A 24 14.17 -8.69 15.17
N ASP A 25 14.28 -7.37 15.29
CA ASP A 25 14.62 -6.65 16.53
C ASP A 25 13.41 -5.97 17.21
N GLY A 26 12.19 -6.30 16.77
CA GLY A 26 10.96 -5.79 17.38
C GLY A 26 10.57 -4.37 16.99
N GLY A 27 11.12 -3.82 15.89
CA GLY A 27 10.80 -2.49 15.38
C GLY A 27 9.34 -2.31 14.92
N ARG A 28 9.11 -1.83 13.68
CA ARG A 28 7.74 -1.77 13.13
C ARG A 28 7.30 -3.16 12.71
N LEU A 29 6.34 -3.72 13.43
CA LEU A 29 5.82 -5.05 13.18
C LEU A 29 4.65 -5.00 12.18
N SER A 30 4.60 -5.99 11.30
CA SER A 30 3.50 -6.23 10.38
C SER A 30 3.39 -7.73 10.13
N SER A 31 2.19 -8.29 10.22
CA SER A 31 1.89 -9.68 9.82
C SER A 31 1.80 -9.85 8.30
N ASP A 32 1.70 -8.74 7.57
CA ASP A 32 1.41 -8.71 6.13
C ASP A 32 2.66 -8.48 5.27
N ALA A 33 3.86 -8.67 5.84
CA ALA A 33 5.12 -8.38 5.19
C ALA A 33 5.33 -9.18 3.88
N GLY A 34 4.79 -10.40 3.79
CA GLY A 34 4.81 -11.21 2.57
C GLY A 34 4.14 -10.53 1.37
N GLY A 35 3.20 -9.61 1.62
CA GLY A 35 2.56 -8.84 0.55
C GLY A 35 3.48 -7.85 -0.17
N LEU A 36 4.71 -7.59 0.32
CA LEU A 36 5.71 -6.83 -0.45
C LEU A 36 6.05 -7.52 -1.78
N LEU A 37 5.94 -8.85 -1.86
CA LEU A 37 6.15 -9.61 -3.11
C LEU A 37 5.08 -9.29 -4.17
N LEU A 38 3.87 -8.92 -3.76
CA LEU A 38 2.81 -8.50 -4.68
C LEU A 38 3.16 -7.19 -5.38
N ARG A 39 3.91 -6.31 -4.70
CA ARG A 39 4.42 -5.08 -5.32
C ARG A 39 5.47 -5.40 -6.36
N ASP A 40 6.37 -6.34 -6.08
CA ASP A 40 7.40 -6.74 -7.03
C ASP A 40 6.80 -7.42 -8.27
N ALA A 41 5.76 -8.24 -8.08
CA ALA A 41 4.99 -8.80 -9.17
C ALA A 41 4.32 -7.70 -10.01
N GLU A 42 3.60 -6.76 -9.38
CA GLU A 42 2.97 -5.63 -10.08
C GLU A 42 3.98 -4.78 -10.86
N ARG A 43 5.18 -4.56 -10.32
CA ARG A 43 6.22 -3.79 -11.04
C ARG A 43 6.64 -4.45 -12.36
N ILE A 44 6.52 -5.77 -12.45
CA ILE A 44 6.88 -6.53 -13.66
C ILE A 44 5.68 -6.59 -14.62
N THR A 45 4.48 -6.79 -14.09
CA THR A 45 3.28 -7.06 -14.91
C THR A 45 2.50 -5.80 -15.27
N GLU A 46 2.61 -4.74 -14.49
CA GLU A 46 1.89 -3.47 -14.60
C GLU A 46 0.35 -3.63 -14.72
N ILE A 47 -0.22 -4.68 -14.11
CA ILE A 47 -1.64 -5.00 -14.24
C ILE A 47 -2.50 -3.92 -13.59
N LEU A 48 -2.13 -3.47 -12.39
CA LEU A 48 -2.85 -2.44 -11.65
C LEU A 48 -2.71 -1.08 -12.32
N ARG A 49 -1.54 -0.75 -12.89
CA ARG A 49 -1.35 0.45 -13.70
C ARG A 49 -2.30 0.46 -14.91
N GLN A 50 -2.35 -0.65 -15.65
CA GLN A 50 -3.22 -0.80 -16.82
C GLN A 50 -4.71 -0.77 -16.43
N PHE A 51 -5.08 -1.45 -15.35
CA PHE A 51 -6.44 -1.45 -14.82
C PHE A 51 -6.88 -0.05 -14.38
N ALA A 52 -6.00 0.70 -13.69
CA ALA A 52 -6.28 2.06 -13.27
C ALA A 52 -6.49 3.03 -14.45
N ALA A 53 -5.81 2.80 -15.57
CA ALA A 53 -5.97 3.60 -16.79
C ALA A 53 -7.36 3.47 -17.44
N CYS A 54 -8.13 2.43 -17.09
CA CYS A 54 -9.52 2.28 -17.54
C CYS A 54 -10.50 3.25 -16.86
N PHE A 55 -10.06 3.96 -15.81
CA PHE A 55 -10.89 4.90 -15.06
C PHE A 55 -10.63 6.34 -15.47
N THR A 56 -11.68 7.15 -15.45
CA THR A 56 -11.54 8.61 -15.49
C THR A 56 -11.74 9.18 -14.09
N ASP A 57 -10.74 9.86 -13.58
CA ASP A 57 -10.80 10.51 -12.26
C ASP A 57 -11.45 11.89 -12.37
N HIS A 58 -12.68 12.01 -11.86
CA HIS A 58 -13.45 13.27 -11.88
C HIS A 58 -13.21 14.13 -10.63
N ARG A 59 -12.27 13.75 -9.76
CA ARG A 59 -11.89 14.55 -8.59
C ARG A 59 -11.12 15.78 -9.04
N ASP A 60 -11.25 16.84 -8.26
CA ASP A 60 -10.39 18.02 -8.35
C ASP A 60 -8.91 17.60 -8.18
N PRO A 61 -8.05 17.80 -9.18
CA PRO A 61 -6.64 17.37 -9.14
C PRO A 61 -5.87 17.91 -7.94
N ASP A 62 -6.17 19.12 -7.48
CA ASP A 62 -5.50 19.76 -6.34
C ASP A 62 -5.91 19.14 -5.00
N ARG A 63 -6.88 18.22 -5.02
CA ARG A 63 -7.41 17.51 -3.85
C ARG A 63 -7.10 16.02 -3.87
N ILE A 64 -6.33 15.53 -4.85
CA ILE A 64 -5.95 14.13 -4.96
C ILE A 64 -4.71 13.86 -4.10
N GLU A 65 -4.93 13.28 -2.91
CA GLU A 65 -3.84 12.70 -2.10
C GLU A 65 -3.47 11.29 -2.56
N HIS A 66 -4.46 10.53 -3.04
CA HIS A 66 -4.33 9.14 -3.45
C HIS A 66 -4.87 8.94 -4.87
N THR A 67 -4.01 8.51 -5.79
CA THR A 67 -4.40 8.27 -7.19
C THR A 67 -5.36 7.08 -7.31
N VAL A 68 -6.04 6.96 -8.44
CA VAL A 68 -6.88 5.78 -8.72
C VAL A 68 -6.06 4.50 -8.69
N GLU A 69 -4.83 4.53 -9.21
CA GLU A 69 -3.89 3.40 -9.15
C GLU A 69 -3.58 2.98 -7.72
N GLU A 70 -3.26 3.93 -6.83
CA GLU A 70 -2.98 3.64 -5.42
C GLU A 70 -4.21 3.06 -4.70
N TRP A 71 -5.41 3.55 -5.02
CA TRP A 71 -6.67 3.04 -4.49
C TRP A 71 -6.99 1.62 -4.99
N ALA A 72 -6.82 1.37 -6.30
CA ALA A 72 -7.00 0.04 -6.89
C ALA A 72 -5.98 -0.96 -6.33
N ALA A 73 -4.71 -0.55 -6.24
CA ALA A 73 -3.64 -1.36 -5.68
C ALA A 73 -3.91 -1.72 -4.22
N GLN A 74 -4.30 -0.76 -3.38
CA GLN A 74 -4.65 -1.02 -1.98
C GLN A 74 -5.75 -2.09 -1.87
N ARG A 75 -6.79 -1.98 -2.71
CA ARG A 75 -7.90 -2.93 -2.69
C ARG A 75 -7.50 -4.31 -3.19
N VAL A 76 -6.80 -4.42 -4.31
CA VAL A 76 -6.39 -5.71 -4.88
C VAL A 76 -5.41 -6.42 -3.94
N TYR A 77 -4.47 -5.69 -3.35
CA TYR A 77 -3.54 -6.27 -2.38
C TYR A 77 -4.24 -6.72 -1.09
N ALA A 78 -5.26 -6.01 -0.61
CA ALA A 78 -6.05 -6.43 0.54
C ALA A 78 -6.80 -7.74 0.25
N LEU A 79 -7.42 -7.85 -0.94
CA LEU A 79 -8.07 -9.08 -1.39
C LEU A 79 -7.09 -10.26 -1.47
N ALA A 80 -5.88 -10.04 -2.00
CA ALA A 80 -4.83 -11.05 -2.07
C ALA A 80 -4.35 -11.52 -0.69
N LEU A 81 -4.43 -10.66 0.33
CA LEU A 81 -4.14 -11.01 1.72
C LEU A 81 -5.34 -11.62 2.47
N GLY A 82 -6.50 -11.72 1.83
CA GLY A 82 -7.71 -12.28 2.44
C GLY A 82 -8.62 -11.27 3.14
N TYR A 83 -8.29 -9.97 3.12
CA TYR A 83 -9.15 -8.91 3.64
C TYR A 83 -10.25 -8.58 2.63
N LYS A 84 -11.40 -9.20 2.83
CA LYS A 84 -12.56 -9.07 1.93
C LYS A 84 -13.37 -7.83 2.26
N ASP A 85 -13.55 -7.55 3.54
CA ASP A 85 -14.40 -6.47 3.99
C ASP A 85 -13.64 -5.14 4.00
N LEU A 86 -14.37 -4.05 3.78
CA LEU A 86 -13.75 -2.72 3.74
C LEU A 86 -13.49 -2.14 5.13
N ASN A 87 -14.10 -2.70 6.18
CA ASN A 87 -13.87 -2.27 7.56
C ASN A 87 -12.45 -2.58 8.04
N ASP A 88 -11.81 -3.66 7.57
CA ASP A 88 -10.42 -3.99 7.89
C ASP A 88 -9.46 -2.83 7.52
N HIS A 89 -9.82 -2.05 6.48
CA HIS A 89 -9.04 -0.90 6.06
C HIS A 89 -9.00 0.23 7.09
N ASP A 90 -9.90 0.25 8.08
CA ASP A 90 -9.83 1.21 9.18
C ASP A 90 -8.60 1.01 10.07
N ASP A 91 -8.16 -0.24 10.24
CA ASP A 91 -6.95 -0.56 11.00
C ASP A 91 -5.74 -0.68 10.07
N LEU A 92 -5.88 -1.40 8.96
CA LEU A 92 -4.81 -1.67 8.00
C LEU A 92 -4.15 -0.39 7.44
N ARG A 93 -4.90 0.71 7.28
CA ARG A 93 -4.34 2.01 6.83
C ARG A 93 -3.27 2.58 7.77
N HIS A 94 -3.15 2.07 9.00
CA HIS A 94 -2.14 2.47 9.97
C HIS A 94 -0.84 1.66 9.85
N ASP A 95 -0.86 0.52 9.14
CA ASP A 95 0.36 -0.23 8.83
C ASP A 95 1.14 0.48 7.70
N PRO A 96 2.35 1.01 7.99
CA PRO A 96 3.18 1.66 6.98
C PRO A 96 3.58 0.73 5.83
N LEU A 97 3.60 -0.59 6.06
CA LEU A 97 3.95 -1.58 5.05
C LEU A 97 2.91 -1.59 3.92
N LEU A 98 1.63 -1.37 4.21
CA LEU A 98 0.62 -1.24 3.18
C LEU A 98 0.82 0.02 2.33
N ALA A 99 1.23 1.12 2.95
CA ALA A 99 1.58 2.34 2.22
C ALA A 99 2.83 2.12 1.34
N VAL A 100 3.84 1.40 1.84
CA VAL A 100 5.03 1.00 1.05
C VAL A 100 4.63 0.16 -0.16
N ARG A 101 3.71 -0.79 0.02
CA ARG A 101 3.27 -1.71 -1.05
C ARG A 101 2.64 -0.97 -2.23
N VAL A 102 1.81 0.03 -1.96
CA VAL A 102 1.20 0.87 -3.00
C VAL A 102 2.13 1.96 -3.52
N GLY A 103 3.42 1.97 -3.11
CA GLY A 103 4.41 2.87 -3.66
C GLY A 103 4.46 4.26 -3.01
N LYS A 104 3.81 4.48 -1.86
CA LYS A 104 3.84 5.80 -1.20
C LYS A 104 5.26 6.19 -0.83
N LYS A 105 5.65 7.38 -1.31
CA LYS A 105 6.93 7.99 -0.94
C LYS A 105 6.98 8.26 0.56
N ASP A 106 5.90 8.74 1.18
CA ASP A 106 5.79 8.98 2.62
C ASP A 106 4.85 7.96 3.29
N PRO A 107 5.34 6.75 3.64
CA PRO A 107 4.51 5.70 4.20
C PRO A 107 4.05 5.97 5.65
N LEU A 108 4.64 6.97 6.31
CA LEU A 108 4.25 7.38 7.67
C LEU A 108 3.28 8.57 7.67
N GLY A 109 2.99 9.16 6.52
CA GLY A 109 2.09 10.31 6.39
C GLY A 109 2.55 11.56 7.16
N ARG A 110 3.86 11.72 7.39
CA ARG A 110 4.45 12.87 8.10
C ARG A 110 4.25 14.19 7.37
N THR A 111 4.13 14.18 6.04
CA THR A 111 3.96 15.39 5.22
C THR A 111 2.53 15.60 4.75
N ARG A 112 1.54 14.94 5.35
CA ARG A 112 0.12 15.12 4.99
C ARG A 112 -0.35 16.53 5.37
N GLY A 113 -0.79 17.30 4.38
CA GLY A 113 -1.24 18.68 4.56
C GLY A 113 -2.67 18.84 5.10
N ARG A 114 -3.46 17.75 5.21
CA ARG A 114 -4.86 17.82 5.67
C ARG A 114 -5.15 16.75 6.72
N ALA A 115 -6.03 17.10 7.67
CA ALA A 115 -6.62 16.15 8.59
C ALA A 115 -7.48 15.13 7.85
N ARG A 116 -7.54 13.90 8.37
CA ARG A 116 -8.16 12.74 7.72
C ARG A 116 -9.62 13.04 7.36
N THR A 117 -9.94 12.95 6.07
CA THR A 117 -11.35 13.01 5.63
C THR A 117 -12.03 11.67 5.89
N ALA A 118 -13.22 11.70 6.48
CA ALA A 118 -14.12 10.55 6.51
C ALA A 118 -14.43 10.08 5.08
N ALA A 119 -14.58 8.77 4.91
CA ALA A 119 -14.87 8.15 3.62
C ALA A 119 -16.05 8.85 2.93
N ARG A 120 -15.78 9.45 1.77
CA ARG A 120 -16.81 10.03 0.89
C ARG A 120 -16.98 9.12 -0.32
N ARG A 121 -18.19 9.17 -0.90
CA ARG A 121 -18.58 8.42 -2.08
C ARG A 121 -17.57 8.62 -3.22
N TRP A 122 -17.14 7.50 -3.82
CA TRP A 122 -16.17 7.47 -4.92
C TRP A 122 -16.72 8.13 -6.20
N PRO A 123 -16.01 9.12 -6.79
CA PRO A 123 -16.49 9.82 -7.99
C PRO A 123 -15.82 9.38 -9.30
N ALA A 124 -14.86 8.45 -9.32
CA ALA A 124 -14.30 7.96 -10.59
C ALA A 124 -15.23 6.91 -11.24
N ARG A 125 -15.30 6.90 -12.57
CA ARG A 125 -16.11 5.94 -13.33
C ARG A 125 -15.23 5.14 -14.28
N ALA A 126 -15.54 3.85 -14.44
CA ALA A 126 -14.98 3.05 -15.53
C ALA A 126 -15.52 3.60 -16.86
N ARG A 127 -14.68 3.57 -17.89
CA ARG A 127 -15.11 3.87 -19.27
C ARG A 127 -16.09 2.83 -19.79
#